data_AF-W8YCH0-F1
#
_entry.id   AF-W8YCH0-F1
#
_cell.length_a   1.000
_cell.length_b   1.000
_cell.length_c   1.000
_cell.angle_alpha   90.00
_cell.angle_beta   90.00
_cell.angle_gamma   90.00
#
_symmetry.space_group_name_H-M   'P 1'
#
loop_
_entity.id
_entity.type
_entity.pdbx_description
1 polymer ?
#
loop_
_entity_poly.entity_id
_entity_poly.type
_entity_poly.pdbx_seq_one_letter_code
_entity_poly.pdbx_strand_id
1 'polypeptide(L)' 'MKTRVHYPEETKWKVIEMKKDGYSNRTIMETRN' A
#
# COMPACT_ATOMS: atom_id res chain seq x y z
N MET A 1 -2.33 1.77 23.00
CA MET A 1 -1.07 1.72 22.21
C MET A 1 -1.42 1.61 20.74
N LYS A 2 -1.11 2.61 19.90
CA LYS A 2 -1.34 2.52 18.45
C LYS A 2 -0.08 1.94 17.82
N THR A 3 -0.12 0.68 17.43
CA THR A 3 0.99 0.01 16.72
C THR A 3 1.12 0.67 15.35
N ARG A 4 2.23 1.39 15.13
CA ARG A 4 2.55 1.92 13.81
C ARG A 4 2.98 0.75 12.96
N VAL A 5 2.16 0.38 11.98
CA VAL A 5 2.50 -0.68 11.03
C VAL A 5 3.68 -0.21 10.19
N HIS A 6 4.82 -0.89 10.33
CA HIS A 6 5.97 -0.61 9.50
C HIS A 6 5.84 -1.39 8.20
N TYR A 7 5.76 -0.67 7.08
CA TYR A 7 5.82 -1.28 5.76
C TYR A 7 7.27 -1.25 5.23
N PRO A 8 7.71 -2.32 4.55
CA PRO A 8 8.95 -2.32 3.77
C PRO A 8 8.92 -1.24 2.69
N GLU A 9 10.09 -0.76 2.27
CA GLU A 9 10.22 0.26 1.23
C GLU A 9 9.65 -0.19 -0.11
N GLU A 10 9.95 -1.42 -0.53
CA GLU A 10 9.41 -2.03 -1.75
C GLU A 10 7.88 -1.94 -1.80
N THR A 11 7.24 -2.23 -0.67
CA THR A 11 5.79 -2.20 -0.60
C THR A 11 5.24 -0.77 -0.64
N LYS A 12 5.98 0.23 -0.16
CA LYS A 12 5.60 1.65 -0.31
C LYS A 12 5.70 2.10 -1.77
N TRP A 13 6.76 1.70 -2.47
CA TRP A 13 6.93 2.00 -3.89
C TRP A 13 5.82 1.40 -4.74
N LYS A 14 5.47 0.13 -4.51
CA LYS A 14 4.37 -0.54 -5.21
C LYS A 14 3.01 0.16 -5.01
N VAL A 15 2.74 0.68 -3.82
CA VAL A 15 1.52 1.48 -3.53
C VAL A 15 1.50 2.77 -4.35
N ILE A 16 2.65 3.44 -4.51
CA ILE A 16 2.77 4.68 -5.26
C ILE A 16 2.50 4.43 -6.75
N GLU A 17 3.03 3.35 -7.31
CA GLU A 17 2.78 2.96 -8.70
C GLU A 17 1.30 2.65 -8.94
N MET A 18 0.69 1.81 -8.10
CA MET A 18 -0.74 1.50 -8.21
C MET A 18 -1.62 2.76 -8.05
N LYS A 19 -1.24 3.70 -7.19
CA LYS A 19 -1.95 4.98 -7.08
C LYS A 19 -1.88 5.82 -8.35
N LYS A 20 -0.74 5.84 -9.04
CA LYS A 20 -0.59 6.56 -10.32
C LYS A 20 -1.43 5.93 -11.43
N ASP A 21 -1.60 4.61 -11.39
CA ASP A 21 -2.43 3.85 -12.31
C ASP A 21 -3.95 3.97 -12.01
N GLY A 22 -4.31 4.71 -10.94
CA GLY A 22 -5.71 5.00 -10.59
C GLY A 22 -6.36 3.99 -9.64
N TYR A 23 -5.60 3.05 -9.07
CA TYR A 23 -6.15 2.10 -8.11
C TYR A 23 -6.57 2.78 -6.81
N SER A 24 -7.72 2.36 -6.30
CA SER A 24 -8.21 2.80 -4.98
C SER A 24 -7.36 2.20 -3.85
N ASN A 25 -7.25 2.92 -2.73
CA ASN A 25 -6.54 2.42 -1.54
C ASN A 25 -7.10 1.07 -1.06
N ARG A 26 -8.40 0.83 -1.20
CA ARG A 26 -9.02 -0.44 -0.82
C ARG A 26 -8.47 -1.58 -1.66
N THR A 27 -8.45 -1.42 -2.98
CA THR A 27 -7.89 -2.41 -3.91
C THR A 27 -6.43 -2.71 -3.59
N ILE A 28 -5.62 -1.67 -3.37
CA ILE A 28 -4.20 -1.80 -3.04
C ILE A 28 -3.97 -2.59 -1.74
N MET A 29 -4.83 -2.41 -0.74
CA MET A 29 -4.75 -3.14 0.53
C MET A 29 -5.24 -4.58 0.40
N GLU A 30 -6.26 -4.85 -0.43
CA GLU A 30 -6.76 -6.20 -0.74
C GLU A 30 -5.75 -7.03 -1.53
N THR A 31 -5.01 -6.43 -2.47
CA THR A 31 -3.96 -7.12 -3.27
C THR A 31 -2.72 -7.51 -2.46
N ARG A 32 -2.61 -7.05 -1.20
CA ARG A 32 -1.49 -7.38 -0.30
C ARG A 32 -1.74 -8.60 0.59
N ASN A 33 -2.96 -9.15 0.63
CA ASN A 33 -3.36 -10.28 1.47
C ASN A 33 -3.41 -11.58 0.67
#